data_AF-B3M4W1-F1
#
_entry.id   AF-B3M4W1-F1
#
_cell.length_a   1.000
_cell.length_b   1.000
_cell.length_c   1.000
_cell.angle_alpha   90.00
_cell.angle_beta   90.00
_cell.angle_gamma   90.00
#
_symmetry.space_group_name_H-M   'P 1'
#
loop_
_entity.id
_entity.type
_entity.pdbx_description
1 polymer ?
#
loop_
_entity_poly.entity_id
_entity_poly.type
_entity_poly.pdbx_seq_one_letter_code
_entity_poly.pdbx_strand_id
1 'polypeptide(L)'
;MVVLQVKRGDETLFLFETSVNEKSDTVLRDLVAIYNGQLKVQRVCMEIEELAEHGTMLPSEMVGLNDDQIEELKLKDVWADKCIPSGGFSFNKDPLSRRNGQQPTEAMRKVLANAMTDAKAMIDRKLAKSSKALTLKIVEEAMNLLRGAVTIVYPMQLPPHDTIRMEFANMEDLSGTQASKEVIEPSKAQLWFAGKQILMGKILKDYLGGNDKTKVVVKINQLGDGPPAREAVISEHIRRQMMADAFRRQEELKLV
;
A
#
# COMPACT_ATOMS: atom_id res chain seq x y z
N MET A 1 -19.49 19.29 -2.34
CA MET A 1 -18.44 18.31 -2.09
C MET A 1 -17.06 18.94 -2.29
N VAL A 2 -16.30 18.99 -1.20
CA VAL A 2 -14.88 19.37 -1.21
C VAL A 2 -14.02 18.16 -1.59
N VAL A 3 -13.01 18.37 -2.43
CA VAL A 3 -12.05 17.35 -2.85
C VAL A 3 -10.73 17.57 -2.11
N LEU A 4 -10.31 16.61 -1.31
CA LEU A 4 -9.02 16.59 -0.64
C LEU A 4 -8.02 15.86 -1.52
N GLN A 5 -6.99 16.55 -2.00
CA GLN A 5 -5.80 15.92 -2.56
C GLN A 5 -4.86 15.55 -1.41
N VAL A 6 -4.81 14.27 -1.09
CA VAL A 6 -4.10 13.74 0.06
C VAL A 6 -2.66 13.46 -0.32
N LYS A 7 -1.74 13.97 0.49
CA LYS A 7 -0.29 13.81 0.32
C LYS A 7 0.37 13.28 1.59
N ARG A 8 1.54 12.68 1.43
CA ARG A 8 2.51 12.42 2.52
C ARG A 8 3.89 12.87 2.02
N GLY A 9 4.56 13.74 2.77
CA GLY A 9 5.72 14.48 2.25
C GLY A 9 5.34 15.29 1.00
N ASP A 10 6.03 15.03 -0.12
CA ASP A 10 5.74 15.62 -1.43
C ASP A 10 4.92 14.70 -2.35
N GLU A 11 4.72 13.46 -1.94
CA GLU A 11 4.04 12.46 -2.73
C GLU A 11 2.51 12.64 -2.66
N THR A 12 1.87 12.59 -3.83
CA THR A 12 0.40 12.54 -3.93
C THR A 12 -0.07 11.11 -3.84
N LEU A 13 -0.94 10.84 -2.86
CA LEU A 13 -1.45 9.51 -2.57
C LEU A 13 -2.74 9.24 -3.34
N PHE A 14 -3.80 10.00 -3.05
CA PHE A 14 -5.11 9.84 -3.68
C PHE A 14 -5.96 11.12 -3.53
N LEU A 15 -7.09 11.16 -4.24
CA LEU A 15 -8.13 12.16 -4.02
C LEU A 15 -9.20 11.56 -3.12
N PHE A 16 -9.75 12.36 -2.20
CA PHE A 16 -10.82 11.97 -1.30
C PHE A 16 -11.92 13.01 -1.34
N GLU A 17 -13.16 12.56 -1.43
CA GLU A 17 -14.34 13.41 -1.54
C GLU A 17 -15.11 13.44 -0.22
N THR A 18 -15.41 14.64 0.26
CA THR A 18 -16.15 14.83 1.52
C THR A 18 -16.92 16.15 1.53
N SER A 19 -17.54 16.49 2.66
CA SER A 19 -18.18 17.78 2.89
C SER A 19 -17.36 18.63 3.86
N VAL A 20 -17.33 19.95 3.64
CA VAL A 20 -16.76 20.90 4.63
C VAL A 20 -17.47 20.83 5.99
N ASN A 21 -18.70 20.32 6.05
CA ASN A 21 -19.43 20.17 7.31
C ASN A 21 -19.07 18.89 8.09
N GLU A 22 -18.23 18.02 7.51
CA GLU A 22 -17.81 16.78 8.15
C GLU A 22 -16.84 17.03 9.31
N LYS A 23 -16.87 16.16 10.32
CA LYS A 23 -15.93 16.22 11.44
C LYS A 23 -14.54 15.77 11.02
N SER A 24 -13.52 16.49 11.46
CA SER A 24 -12.11 16.19 11.18
C SER A 24 -11.71 14.78 11.61
N ASP A 25 -12.26 14.27 12.71
CA ASP A 25 -12.00 12.91 13.21
C ASP A 25 -12.45 11.83 12.22
N THR A 26 -13.63 12.02 11.65
CA THR A 26 -14.23 11.06 10.71
C THR A 26 -13.43 11.06 9.42
N VAL A 27 -13.13 12.26 8.91
CA VAL A 27 -12.30 12.44 7.71
C VAL A 27 -10.92 11.82 7.91
N LEU A 28 -10.22 12.13 9.00
CA LEU A 28 -8.88 11.61 9.24
C LEU A 28 -8.87 10.09 9.40
N ARG A 29 -9.85 9.52 10.11
CA ARG A 29 -9.99 8.07 10.23
C ARG A 29 -10.17 7.42 8.85
N ASP A 30 -11.03 7.97 8.01
CA ASP A 30 -11.31 7.43 6.67
C ASP A 30 -10.08 7.57 5.76
N LEU A 31 -9.37 8.71 5.82
CA LEU A 31 -8.11 8.92 5.09
C LEU A 31 -7.03 7.91 5.49
N VAL A 32 -6.85 7.68 6.78
CA VAL A 32 -5.86 6.72 7.31
C VAL A 32 -6.25 5.29 6.92
N ALA A 33 -7.53 4.94 7.00
CA ALA A 33 -8.01 3.63 6.60
C ALA A 33 -7.79 3.37 5.11
N ILE A 34 -8.04 4.35 4.23
CA ILE A 34 -7.74 4.24 2.80
C ILE A 34 -6.24 4.08 2.58
N TYR A 35 -5.42 4.95 3.20
CA TYR A 35 -3.97 4.90 3.03
C TYR A 35 -3.36 3.57 3.48
N ASN A 36 -3.67 3.13 4.71
CA ASN A 36 -3.19 1.85 5.23
C ASN A 36 -3.73 0.67 4.43
N GLY A 37 -4.96 0.77 3.93
CA GLY A 37 -5.55 -0.23 3.05
C GLY A 37 -4.82 -0.34 1.69
N GLN A 38 -4.37 0.77 1.10
CA GLN A 38 -3.51 0.74 -0.10
C GLN A 38 -2.18 0.03 0.19
N LEU A 39 -1.54 0.34 1.32
CA LEU A 39 -0.31 -0.34 1.73
C LEU A 39 -0.54 -1.85 1.91
N LYS A 40 -1.68 -2.22 2.49
CA LYS A 40 -2.06 -3.63 2.69
C LYS A 40 -2.25 -4.38 1.37
N VAL A 41 -3.00 -3.82 0.42
CA VAL A 41 -3.13 -4.40 -0.93
C VAL A 41 -1.77 -4.57 -1.59
N GLN A 42 -0.86 -3.60 -1.46
CA GLN A 42 0.49 -3.69 -2.03
C GLN A 42 1.30 -4.85 -1.41
N ARG A 43 1.29 -4.99 -0.08
CA ARG A 43 1.97 -6.10 0.62
C ARG A 43 1.41 -7.46 0.20
N VAL A 44 0.09 -7.59 0.18
CA VAL A 44 -0.57 -8.85 -0.22
C VAL A 44 -0.21 -9.22 -1.66
N CYS A 45 -0.15 -8.25 -2.57
CA CYS A 45 0.33 -8.50 -3.92
C CYS A 45 1.78 -9.00 -3.95
N MET A 46 2.68 -8.43 -3.16
CA MET A 46 4.08 -8.92 -3.09
C MET A 46 4.14 -10.36 -2.60
N GLU A 47 3.34 -10.71 -1.57
CA GLU A 47 3.29 -12.08 -1.07
C GLU A 47 2.63 -13.05 -2.05
N ILE A 48 1.61 -12.62 -2.80
CA ILE A 48 0.98 -13.44 -3.86
C ILE A 48 1.95 -13.71 -5.01
N GLU A 49 2.85 -12.79 -5.31
CA GLU A 49 3.91 -12.98 -6.31
C GLU A 49 4.84 -14.13 -5.89
N GLU A 50 5.30 -14.12 -4.65
CA GLU A 50 6.09 -15.21 -4.06
C GLU A 50 5.30 -16.54 -3.99
N LEU A 51 4.00 -16.49 -3.67
CA LEU A 51 3.11 -17.66 -3.69
C LEU A 51 2.99 -18.26 -5.10
N ALA A 52 2.90 -17.41 -6.12
CA ALA A 52 2.81 -17.82 -7.51
C ALA A 52 4.11 -18.44 -8.01
N GLU A 53 5.26 -18.02 -7.48
CA GLU A 53 6.57 -18.53 -7.89
C GLU A 53 7.00 -19.77 -7.11
N HIS A 54 6.73 -19.83 -5.81
CA HIS A 54 7.33 -20.79 -4.89
C HIS A 54 6.33 -21.57 -4.02
N GLY A 55 5.03 -21.36 -4.17
CA GLY A 55 4.01 -22.08 -3.40
C GLY A 55 3.82 -21.55 -1.97
N THR A 56 3.22 -22.36 -1.11
CA THR A 56 2.78 -21.92 0.24
C THR A 56 3.95 -21.77 1.21
N MET A 57 3.75 -20.98 2.27
CA MET A 57 4.77 -20.80 3.31
C MET A 57 5.04 -22.09 4.10
N LEU A 58 6.32 -22.39 4.33
CA LEU A 58 6.75 -23.50 5.18
C LEU A 58 6.36 -23.25 6.65
N PRO A 59 6.17 -24.31 7.46
CA PRO A 59 6.01 -24.18 8.90
C PRO A 59 7.17 -23.42 9.53
N SER A 60 6.91 -22.66 10.61
CA SER A 60 7.91 -21.79 11.26
C SER A 60 9.20 -22.51 11.68
N GLU A 61 9.11 -23.79 12.02
CA GLU A 61 10.25 -24.64 12.41
C GLU A 61 11.15 -25.03 11.23
N MET A 62 10.65 -24.93 9.99
CA MET A 62 11.35 -25.30 8.77
C MET A 62 11.88 -24.10 7.98
N VAL A 63 11.41 -22.89 8.26
CA VAL A 63 11.80 -21.67 7.53
C VAL A 63 13.28 -21.40 7.73
N GLY A 64 14.01 -21.24 6.62
CA GLY A 64 15.45 -20.92 6.62
C GLY A 64 16.37 -22.09 6.91
N LEU A 65 15.84 -23.32 7.03
CA LEU A 65 16.64 -24.54 7.11
C LEU A 65 16.95 -25.08 5.72
N ASN A 66 18.15 -25.64 5.56
CA ASN A 66 18.55 -26.34 4.36
C ASN A 66 18.02 -27.78 4.37
N ASP A 67 18.01 -28.42 3.19
CA ASP A 67 17.47 -29.78 3.00
C ASP A 67 18.11 -30.80 3.95
N ASP A 68 19.45 -30.74 4.14
CA ASP A 68 20.18 -31.62 5.07
C ASP A 68 19.71 -31.46 6.53
N GLN A 69 19.43 -30.22 6.96
CA GLN A 69 18.96 -29.94 8.33
C GLN A 69 17.52 -30.44 8.52
N ILE A 70 16.68 -30.29 7.49
CA ILE A 70 15.31 -30.80 7.51
C ILE A 70 15.31 -32.33 7.62
N GLU A 71 16.20 -33.01 6.89
CA GLU A 71 16.36 -34.46 6.97
C GLU A 71 16.88 -34.91 8.34
N GLU A 72 17.90 -34.25 8.88
CA GLU A 72 18.49 -34.57 10.19
C GLU A 72 17.47 -34.41 11.32
N LEU A 73 16.72 -33.31 11.30
CA LEU A 73 15.67 -33.02 12.28
C LEU A 73 14.37 -33.78 12.00
N LYS A 74 14.29 -34.52 10.89
CA LYS A 74 13.11 -35.30 10.45
C LYS A 74 11.84 -34.45 10.38
N LEU A 75 11.98 -33.18 10.00
CA LEU A 75 10.86 -32.25 9.88
C LEU A 75 10.08 -32.56 8.60
N LYS A 76 8.75 -32.39 8.66
CA LYS A 76 7.85 -32.61 7.53
C LYS A 76 6.85 -31.48 7.42
N ASP A 77 6.64 -31.01 6.20
CA ASP A 77 5.60 -30.03 5.92
C ASP A 77 4.22 -30.70 5.94
N VAL A 78 3.50 -30.52 7.04
CA VAL A 78 2.14 -31.04 7.24
C VAL A 78 1.08 -30.35 6.39
N TRP A 79 1.43 -29.23 5.73
CA TRP A 79 0.54 -28.45 4.87
C TRP A 79 0.74 -28.71 3.38
N ALA A 80 1.89 -29.24 2.96
CA ALA A 80 2.19 -29.57 1.58
C ALA A 80 1.09 -30.43 0.91
N ASP A 81 0.56 -31.43 1.62
CA ASP A 81 -0.49 -32.31 1.09
C ASP A 81 -1.91 -31.74 1.24
N LYS A 82 -2.09 -30.70 2.07
CA LYS A 82 -3.39 -30.09 2.37
C LYS A 82 -3.66 -28.87 1.50
N CYS A 83 -2.62 -28.10 1.18
CA CYS A 83 -2.69 -26.83 0.48
C CYS A 83 -2.19 -26.96 -0.96
N ILE A 84 -2.69 -27.97 -1.67
CA ILE A 84 -2.31 -28.21 -3.07
C ILE A 84 -3.05 -27.20 -3.98
N PRO A 85 -2.33 -26.52 -4.89
CA PRO A 85 -2.98 -25.63 -5.83
C PRO A 85 -3.86 -26.38 -6.85
N SER A 86 -4.92 -25.73 -7.30
CA SER A 86 -5.84 -26.20 -8.33
C SER A 86 -5.07 -26.60 -9.60
N GLY A 87 -5.25 -27.83 -10.05
CA GLY A 87 -4.55 -28.37 -11.21
C GLY A 87 -3.13 -28.89 -10.92
N GLY A 88 -2.72 -28.98 -9.66
CA GLY A 88 -1.41 -29.49 -9.25
C GLY A 88 -0.30 -28.44 -9.28
N PHE A 89 0.94 -28.89 -9.08
CA PHE A 89 2.10 -28.01 -8.97
C PHE A 89 3.29 -28.53 -9.78
N SER A 90 4.20 -27.62 -10.11
CA SER A 90 5.58 -27.90 -10.51
C SER A 90 6.53 -27.51 -9.38
N PHE A 91 7.73 -28.07 -9.35
CA PHE A 91 8.70 -27.73 -8.31
C PHE A 91 9.56 -26.54 -8.74
N ASN A 92 9.58 -25.49 -7.91
CA ASN A 92 10.46 -24.34 -8.04
C ASN A 92 10.91 -23.86 -6.65
N LYS A 93 12.11 -24.28 -6.24
CA LYS A 93 12.65 -24.03 -4.91
C LYS A 93 12.73 -22.53 -4.61
N ASP A 94 12.31 -22.14 -3.40
CA ASP A 94 12.48 -20.79 -2.88
C ASP A 94 13.96 -20.56 -2.51
N PRO A 95 14.66 -19.58 -3.11
CA PRO A 95 16.04 -19.25 -2.76
C PRO A 95 16.23 -18.87 -1.30
N LEU A 96 15.20 -18.35 -0.64
CA LEU A 96 15.22 -17.93 0.77
C LEU A 96 14.71 -19.02 1.72
N SER A 97 14.30 -20.18 1.20
CA SER A 97 13.77 -21.32 1.98
C SER A 97 12.64 -20.92 2.94
N ARG A 98 11.73 -20.04 2.50
CA ARG A 98 10.54 -19.61 3.24
C ARG A 98 9.29 -20.35 2.77
N ARG A 99 9.23 -20.71 1.48
CA ARG A 99 8.11 -21.40 0.83
C ARG A 99 8.50 -22.81 0.40
N ASN A 100 7.51 -23.69 0.25
CA ASN A 100 7.72 -25.13 0.04
C ASN A 100 8.16 -25.53 -1.37
N GLY A 101 8.20 -24.59 -2.31
CA GLY A 101 8.58 -24.80 -3.70
C GLY A 101 7.48 -25.41 -4.57
N GLN A 102 6.26 -25.63 -4.06
CA GLN A 102 5.13 -26.16 -4.83
C GLN A 102 4.48 -25.05 -5.66
N GLN A 103 5.11 -24.72 -6.77
CA GLN A 103 4.67 -23.67 -7.67
C GLN A 103 3.36 -24.05 -8.39
N PRO A 104 2.33 -23.20 -8.39
CA PRO A 104 1.10 -23.43 -9.16
C PRO A 104 1.34 -23.57 -10.66
N THR A 105 0.42 -24.24 -11.36
CA THR A 105 0.45 -24.34 -12.83
C THR A 105 0.45 -22.96 -13.50
N GLU A 106 0.96 -22.88 -14.74
CA GLU A 106 1.02 -21.62 -15.49
C GLU A 106 -0.36 -20.93 -15.61
N ALA A 107 -1.43 -21.71 -15.79
CA ALA A 107 -2.79 -21.19 -15.84
C ALA A 107 -3.19 -20.52 -14.51
N MET A 108 -2.88 -21.14 -13.37
CA MET A 108 -3.18 -20.58 -12.05
C MET A 108 -2.30 -19.37 -11.70
N ARG A 109 -1.02 -19.37 -12.10
CA ARG A 109 -0.16 -18.20 -11.97
C ARG A 109 -0.72 -16.99 -12.73
N LYS A 110 -1.26 -17.22 -13.94
CA LYS A 110 -1.93 -16.15 -14.71
C LYS A 110 -3.16 -15.59 -13.99
N VAL A 111 -3.95 -16.43 -13.31
CA VAL A 111 -5.09 -15.97 -12.49
C VAL A 111 -4.60 -15.02 -11.38
N LEU A 112 -3.55 -15.40 -10.65
CA LEU A 112 -2.96 -14.54 -9.61
C LEU A 112 -2.38 -13.26 -10.19
N ALA A 113 -1.63 -13.34 -11.30
CA ALA A 113 -0.99 -12.20 -11.95
C ALA A 113 -2.02 -11.16 -12.47
N ASN A 114 -3.10 -11.64 -13.08
CA ASN A 114 -4.18 -10.76 -13.54
C ASN A 114 -4.86 -10.07 -12.35
N ALA A 115 -5.21 -10.83 -11.30
CA ALA A 115 -5.83 -10.26 -10.10
C ALA A 115 -4.92 -9.22 -9.41
N MET A 116 -3.61 -9.47 -9.33
CA MET A 116 -2.65 -8.50 -8.81
C MET A 116 -2.58 -7.22 -9.65
N THR A 117 -2.58 -7.36 -10.98
CA THR A 117 -2.51 -6.22 -11.90
C THR A 117 -3.76 -5.34 -11.76
N ASP A 118 -4.93 -5.97 -11.72
CA ASP A 118 -6.21 -5.30 -11.57
C ASP A 118 -6.33 -4.64 -10.19
N ALA A 119 -5.98 -5.34 -9.10
CA ALA A 119 -5.98 -4.79 -7.75
C ALA A 119 -5.03 -3.60 -7.62
N LYS A 120 -3.80 -3.69 -8.16
CA LYS A 120 -2.83 -2.58 -8.18
C LYS A 120 -3.38 -1.39 -8.97
N ALA A 121 -4.09 -1.61 -10.09
CA ALA A 121 -4.69 -0.56 -10.89
C ALA A 121 -5.83 0.17 -10.17
N MET A 122 -6.62 -0.53 -9.34
CA MET A 122 -7.72 0.06 -8.55
C MET A 122 -7.22 1.06 -7.48
N ILE A 123 -5.99 0.86 -6.97
CA ILE A 123 -5.40 1.69 -5.92
C ILE A 123 -4.21 2.53 -6.38
N ASP A 124 -3.95 2.60 -7.69
CA ASP A 124 -2.78 3.31 -8.21
C ASP A 124 -2.84 4.81 -7.88
N ARG A 125 -1.73 5.35 -7.37
CA ARG A 125 -1.54 6.79 -7.08
C ARG A 125 -1.76 7.66 -8.33
N LYS A 126 -1.59 7.10 -9.54
CA LYS A 126 -1.89 7.78 -10.82
C LYS A 126 -3.36 8.16 -10.95
N LEU A 127 -4.29 7.51 -10.24
CA LEU A 127 -5.71 7.86 -10.26
C LEU A 127 -5.98 9.28 -9.74
N ALA A 128 -5.12 9.79 -8.85
CA ALA A 128 -5.22 11.17 -8.41
C ALA A 128 -4.96 12.18 -9.54
N LYS A 129 -4.18 11.82 -10.56
CA LYS A 129 -3.94 12.67 -11.74
C LYS A 129 -5.14 12.67 -12.70
N SER A 130 -5.90 11.58 -12.75
CA SER A 130 -7.10 11.45 -13.59
C SER A 130 -8.37 11.96 -12.90
N SER A 131 -8.24 12.69 -11.79
CA SER A 131 -9.36 13.26 -11.02
C SER A 131 -10.37 12.24 -10.50
N LYS A 132 -9.95 10.98 -10.29
CA LYS A 132 -10.78 9.95 -9.67
C LYS A 132 -10.51 9.89 -8.16
N ALA A 133 -11.56 9.99 -7.36
CA ALA A 133 -11.47 9.81 -5.91
C ALA A 133 -11.33 8.33 -5.55
N LEU A 134 -10.55 8.06 -4.51
CA LEU A 134 -10.41 6.75 -3.91
C LEU A 134 -11.33 6.66 -2.70
N THR A 135 -11.98 5.51 -2.54
CA THR A 135 -12.88 5.23 -1.42
C THR A 135 -12.49 3.92 -0.76
N LEU A 136 -12.91 3.73 0.50
CA LEU A 136 -12.68 2.46 1.21
C LEU A 136 -13.27 1.26 0.46
N LYS A 137 -14.42 1.44 -0.19
CA LYS A 137 -15.06 0.39 -0.99
C LYS A 137 -14.16 -0.11 -2.12
N ILE A 138 -13.48 0.79 -2.84
CA ILE A 138 -12.55 0.40 -3.91
C ILE A 138 -11.37 -0.41 -3.34
N VAL A 139 -10.88 -0.04 -2.16
CA VAL A 139 -9.80 -0.79 -1.49
C VAL A 139 -10.28 -2.17 -1.03
N GLU A 140 -11.49 -2.26 -0.48
CA GLU A 140 -12.13 -3.52 -0.10
C GLU A 140 -12.38 -4.43 -1.33
N GLU A 141 -12.84 -3.86 -2.44
CA GLU A 141 -13.01 -4.58 -3.71
C GLU A 141 -11.68 -5.13 -4.24
N ALA A 142 -10.61 -4.34 -4.19
CA ALA A 142 -9.26 -4.80 -4.55
C ALA A 142 -8.80 -5.96 -3.66
N MET A 143 -9.04 -5.88 -2.34
CA MET A 143 -8.75 -6.97 -1.40
C MET A 143 -9.59 -8.23 -1.67
N ASN A 144 -10.87 -8.07 -2.00
CA ASN A 144 -11.77 -9.17 -2.32
C ASN A 144 -11.40 -9.85 -3.64
N LEU A 145 -10.92 -9.09 -4.63
CA LEU A 145 -10.39 -9.62 -5.88
C LEU A 145 -9.20 -10.55 -5.62
N LEU A 146 -8.24 -10.10 -4.81
CA LEU A 146 -7.08 -10.90 -4.42
C LEU A 146 -7.50 -12.15 -3.64
N ARG A 147 -8.43 -12.02 -2.69
CA ARG A 147 -8.98 -13.15 -1.93
C ARG A 147 -9.66 -14.18 -2.83
N GLY A 148 -10.43 -13.72 -3.82
CA GLY A 148 -11.08 -14.57 -4.81
C GLY A 148 -10.06 -15.33 -5.65
N ALA A 149 -9.03 -14.65 -6.15
CA ALA A 149 -7.96 -15.28 -6.93
C ALA A 149 -7.20 -16.35 -6.12
N VAL A 150 -6.83 -16.04 -4.87
CA VAL A 150 -6.19 -17.01 -3.97
C VAL A 150 -7.12 -18.19 -3.70
N THR A 151 -8.42 -17.98 -3.55
CA THR A 151 -9.40 -19.07 -3.31
C THR A 151 -9.55 -19.98 -4.54
N ILE A 152 -9.48 -19.42 -5.75
CA ILE A 152 -9.51 -20.21 -7.00
C ILE A 152 -8.27 -21.10 -7.09
N VAL A 153 -7.09 -20.55 -6.78
CA VAL A 153 -5.84 -21.31 -6.87
C VAL A 153 -5.69 -22.27 -5.69
N TYR A 154 -6.09 -21.89 -4.48
CA TYR A 154 -5.98 -22.69 -3.25
C TYR A 154 -7.36 -22.85 -2.58
N PRO A 155 -8.24 -23.73 -3.11
CA PRO A 155 -9.61 -23.90 -2.60
C PRO A 155 -9.65 -24.45 -1.17
N MET A 156 -8.61 -25.20 -0.77
CA MET A 156 -8.45 -25.73 0.59
C MET A 156 -7.82 -24.72 1.56
N GLN A 157 -7.73 -23.45 1.14
CA GLN A 157 -7.11 -22.34 1.86
C GLN A 157 -5.58 -22.47 1.98
N LEU A 158 -4.92 -21.34 2.20
CA LEU A 158 -3.50 -21.29 2.52
C LEU A 158 -3.27 -21.72 3.99
N PRO A 159 -2.06 -22.14 4.35
CA PRO A 159 -1.72 -22.43 5.75
C PRO A 159 -2.06 -21.25 6.68
N PRO A 160 -2.45 -21.51 7.95
CA PRO A 160 -2.84 -20.46 8.89
C PRO A 160 -1.72 -19.47 9.21
N HIS A 161 -0.47 -19.91 9.11
CA HIS A 161 0.73 -19.08 9.29
C HIS A 161 1.19 -18.37 8.01
N ASP A 162 0.53 -18.60 6.87
CA ASP A 162 0.87 -17.92 5.62
C ASP A 162 0.52 -16.42 5.74
N THR A 163 1.47 -15.57 5.36
CA THR A 163 1.37 -14.09 5.43
C THR A 163 0.12 -13.56 4.74
N ILE A 164 -0.25 -14.12 3.60
CA ILE A 164 -1.43 -13.73 2.82
C ILE A 164 -2.70 -13.99 3.63
N ARG A 165 -2.77 -15.15 4.30
CA ARG A 165 -3.93 -15.52 5.12
C ARG A 165 -4.03 -14.65 6.37
N MET A 166 -2.90 -14.35 7.01
CA MET A 166 -2.86 -13.44 8.16
C MET A 166 -3.34 -12.03 7.78
N GLU A 167 -2.86 -11.48 6.66
CA GLU A 167 -3.31 -10.20 6.11
C GLU A 167 -4.81 -10.22 5.81
N PHE A 168 -5.34 -11.28 5.17
CA PHE A 168 -6.79 -11.40 4.92
C PHE A 168 -7.65 -11.49 6.19
N ALA A 169 -7.08 -11.96 7.30
CA ALA A 169 -7.75 -12.07 8.58
C ALA A 169 -7.54 -10.85 9.49
N ASN A 170 -6.76 -9.84 9.07
CA ASN A 170 -6.33 -8.72 9.90
C ASN A 170 -5.56 -9.16 11.16
N MET A 171 -4.76 -10.24 11.03
CA MET A 171 -3.91 -10.79 12.09
C MET A 171 -2.42 -10.68 11.73
N GLU A 172 -2.07 -9.88 10.73
CA GLU A 172 -0.68 -9.65 10.36
C GLU A 172 0.10 -9.01 11.52
N ASP A 173 1.33 -9.49 11.74
CA ASP A 173 2.30 -8.77 12.54
C ASP A 173 3.32 -8.10 11.62
N LEU A 174 3.36 -6.78 11.64
CA LEU A 174 4.30 -5.99 10.85
C LEU A 174 5.57 -5.65 11.65
N SER A 175 5.68 -6.05 12.92
CA SER A 175 6.82 -5.72 13.78
C SER A 175 8.16 -6.11 13.12
N GLY A 176 9.14 -5.21 13.20
CA GLY A 176 10.46 -5.41 12.60
C GLY A 176 10.52 -5.31 11.06
N THR A 177 9.38 -5.19 10.36
CA THR A 177 9.36 -5.01 8.89
C THR A 177 9.48 -3.55 8.49
N GLN A 178 9.91 -3.28 7.25
CA GLN A 178 9.88 -1.90 6.71
C GLN A 178 8.45 -1.36 6.61
N ALA A 179 7.46 -2.22 6.34
CA ALA A 179 6.06 -1.84 6.26
C ALA A 179 5.53 -1.21 7.55
N SER A 180 6.01 -1.64 8.73
CA SER A 180 5.61 -1.03 10.01
C SER A 180 5.91 0.47 10.11
N LYS A 181 6.95 0.95 9.41
CA LYS A 181 7.33 2.38 9.40
C LYS A 181 6.41 3.22 8.53
N GLU A 182 5.73 2.59 7.56
CA GLU A 182 4.83 3.29 6.65
C GLU A 182 3.40 3.33 7.18
N VAL A 183 2.94 2.28 7.88
CA VAL A 183 1.58 2.23 8.43
C VAL A 183 1.38 3.32 9.47
N ILE A 184 0.29 4.10 9.32
CA ILE A 184 -0.06 5.15 10.28
C ILE A 184 -1.05 4.58 11.29
N GLU A 185 -0.67 4.55 12.56
CA GLU A 185 -1.59 4.21 13.65
C GLU A 185 -2.69 5.28 13.75
N PRO A 186 -4.00 4.93 13.73
CA PRO A 186 -5.08 5.91 13.74
C PRO A 186 -5.03 6.90 14.91
N SER A 187 -4.57 6.44 16.09
CA SER A 187 -4.40 7.25 17.30
C SER A 187 -3.30 8.32 17.17
N LYS A 188 -2.31 8.08 16.31
CA LYS A 188 -1.16 8.97 16.07
C LYS A 188 -1.28 9.76 14.78
N ALA A 189 -2.37 9.58 14.04
CA ALA A 189 -2.56 10.26 12.76
C ALA A 189 -2.78 11.78 12.96
N GLN A 190 -2.22 12.56 12.04
CA GLN A 190 -2.40 14.01 12.00
C GLN A 190 -2.79 14.45 10.58
N LEU A 191 -3.67 15.43 10.49
CA LEU A 191 -4.07 16.07 9.24
C LEU A 191 -3.60 17.51 9.20
N TRP A 192 -3.00 17.92 8.09
CA TRP A 192 -2.44 19.25 7.91
C TRP A 192 -2.99 19.92 6.66
N PHE A 193 -3.35 21.20 6.78
CA PHE A 193 -3.80 22.03 5.69
C PHE A 193 -3.13 23.41 5.78
N ALA A 194 -2.55 23.87 4.66
CA ALA A 194 -1.87 25.18 4.57
C ALA A 194 -0.85 25.45 5.68
N GLY A 195 -0.11 24.41 6.11
CA GLY A 195 0.89 24.51 7.18
C GLY A 195 0.32 24.60 8.60
N LYS A 196 -0.99 24.41 8.78
CA LYS A 196 -1.66 24.32 10.09
C LYS A 196 -2.22 22.91 10.30
N GLN A 197 -2.07 22.40 11.51
CA GLN A 197 -2.68 21.14 11.90
C GLN A 197 -4.20 21.32 12.08
N ILE A 198 -4.97 20.44 11.46
CA ILE A 198 -6.40 20.30 11.71
C ILE A 198 -6.56 19.47 12.98
N LEU A 199 -7.16 20.07 14.00
CA LEU A 199 -7.35 19.40 15.29
C LEU A 199 -8.55 18.45 15.23
N MET A 200 -8.46 17.38 16.02
CA MET A 200 -9.54 16.43 16.25
C MET A 200 -10.78 17.14 16.85
N GLY A 201 -11.97 16.65 16.53
CA GLY A 201 -13.26 17.14 17.04
C GLY A 201 -13.80 18.41 16.36
N LYS A 202 -13.07 18.98 15.40
CA LYS A 202 -13.44 20.22 14.69
C LYS A 202 -14.18 19.92 13.39
N ILE A 203 -14.84 20.93 12.83
CA ILE A 203 -15.48 20.83 11.53
C ILE A 203 -14.49 21.30 10.46
N LEU A 204 -14.42 20.62 9.31
CA LEU A 204 -13.49 21.00 8.24
C LEU A 204 -13.66 22.46 7.77
N LYS A 205 -14.90 22.97 7.79
CA LYS A 205 -15.27 24.35 7.45
C LYS A 205 -14.47 25.39 8.22
N ASP A 206 -14.07 25.12 9.46
CA ASP A 206 -13.28 26.03 10.29
C ASP A 206 -11.87 26.26 9.71
N TYR A 207 -11.38 25.32 8.90
CA TYR A 207 -10.06 25.35 8.28
C TYR A 207 -10.10 25.63 6.78
N LEU A 208 -11.05 25.02 6.06
CA LEU A 208 -11.18 25.10 4.60
C LEU A 208 -12.09 26.25 4.13
N GLY A 209 -12.88 26.83 5.03
CA GLY A 209 -13.91 27.81 4.73
C GLY A 209 -15.24 27.17 4.31
N GLY A 210 -16.23 28.02 4.01
CA GLY A 210 -17.61 27.59 3.71
C GLY A 210 -17.84 27.08 2.29
N ASN A 211 -16.85 27.13 1.40
CA ASN A 211 -17.04 26.74 0.01
C ASN A 211 -16.85 25.23 -0.17
N ASP A 212 -17.97 24.52 -0.25
CA ASP A 212 -18.04 23.08 -0.46
C ASP A 212 -17.86 22.67 -1.94
N LYS A 213 -17.30 23.52 -2.80
CA LYS A 213 -16.95 23.20 -4.20
C LYS A 213 -15.48 23.52 -4.48
N THR A 214 -14.61 23.17 -3.54
CA THR A 214 -13.18 23.45 -3.60
C THR A 214 -12.36 22.17 -3.69
N LYS A 215 -11.18 22.28 -4.31
CA LYS A 215 -10.15 21.24 -4.23
C LYS A 215 -8.99 21.80 -3.41
N VAL A 216 -8.60 21.09 -2.36
CA VAL A 216 -7.53 21.52 -1.43
C VAL A 216 -6.48 20.43 -1.30
N VAL A 217 -5.24 20.82 -1.03
CA VAL A 217 -4.15 19.87 -0.73
C VAL A 217 -4.05 19.71 0.78
N VAL A 218 -4.14 18.48 1.26
CA VAL A 218 -3.96 18.13 2.66
C VAL A 218 -2.82 17.12 2.81
N LYS A 219 -2.10 17.18 3.93
CA LYS A 219 -1.03 16.23 4.25
C LYS A 219 -1.43 15.37 5.45
N ILE A 220 -1.29 14.05 5.30
CA ILE A 220 -1.33 13.13 6.43
C ILE A 220 0.09 12.95 6.98
N ASN A 221 0.22 12.95 8.31
CA ASN A 221 1.49 12.70 8.99
C ASN A 221 1.26 11.89 10.28
N GLN A 222 2.34 11.42 10.90
CA GLN A 222 2.28 10.74 12.19
C GLN A 222 2.83 11.62 13.32
N LEU A 223 2.25 11.48 14.51
CA LEU A 223 2.76 12.08 15.73
C LEU A 223 4.22 11.62 15.96
N GLY A 224 5.14 12.58 15.98
CA GLY A 224 6.59 12.33 16.08
C GLY A 224 7.37 12.85 14.87
N ASP A 225 6.74 12.91 13.69
CA ASP A 225 7.39 13.34 12.43
C ASP A 225 7.52 14.87 12.30
N GLY A 226 6.98 15.62 13.25
CA GLY A 226 6.93 17.08 13.20
C GLY A 226 5.97 17.64 12.13
N PRO A 227 5.95 18.97 11.93
CA PRO A 227 5.15 19.60 10.89
C PRO A 227 5.63 19.18 9.49
N PRO A 228 4.72 18.78 8.58
CA PRO A 228 5.11 18.41 7.23
C PRO A 228 5.65 19.63 6.46
N ALA A 229 6.59 19.38 5.55
CA ALA A 229 7.15 20.42 4.69
C ALA A 229 6.03 21.15 3.91
N ARG A 230 6.18 22.47 3.77
CA ARG A 230 5.23 23.27 2.99
C ARG A 230 5.32 22.90 1.50
N GLU A 231 4.20 23.01 0.80
CA GLU A 231 4.19 22.85 -0.65
C GLU A 231 5.12 23.88 -1.31
N ALA A 232 5.91 23.43 -2.29
CA ALA A 232 6.73 24.32 -3.08
C ALA A 232 5.82 25.31 -3.83
N VAL A 233 6.05 26.61 -3.63
CA VAL A 233 5.31 27.68 -4.31
C VAL A 233 5.56 27.66 -5.82
N ILE A 234 6.71 27.10 -6.23
CA ILE A 234 7.18 27.06 -7.61
C ILE A 234 7.27 25.60 -8.06
N SER A 235 6.68 25.27 -9.21
CA SER A 235 6.75 23.93 -9.77
C SER A 235 8.18 23.59 -10.21
N GLU A 236 8.55 22.30 -10.22
CA GLU A 236 9.84 21.82 -10.72
C GLU A 236 10.19 22.36 -12.11
N HIS A 237 9.19 22.42 -13.01
CA HIS A 237 9.37 22.92 -14.37
C HIS A 237 9.73 24.41 -14.38
N ILE A 238 8.99 25.23 -13.63
CA ILE A 238 9.28 26.66 -13.50
C ILE A 238 10.63 26.86 -12.82
N ARG A 239 10.97 26.07 -11.79
CA ARG A 239 12.26 26.12 -11.12
C ARG A 239 13.42 25.84 -12.10
N ARG A 240 13.27 24.85 -12.98
CA ARG A 240 14.27 24.56 -14.04
C ARG A 240 14.40 25.69 -15.03
N GLN A 241 13.30 26.28 -15.48
CA GLN A 241 13.33 27.46 -16.37
C GLN A 241 14.02 28.64 -15.70
N MET A 242 13.67 28.95 -14.44
CA MET A 242 14.33 30.02 -13.68
C MET A 242 15.82 29.77 -13.49
N MET A 243 16.24 28.52 -13.23
CA MET A 243 17.66 28.15 -13.14
C MET A 243 18.38 28.34 -14.50
N ALA A 244 17.75 27.95 -15.60
CA ALA A 244 18.31 28.12 -16.94
C ALA A 244 18.43 29.61 -17.34
N ASP A 245 17.45 30.43 -16.96
CA ASP A 245 17.47 31.88 -17.20
C ASP A 245 18.52 32.58 -16.33
N ALA A 246 18.64 32.17 -15.06
CA ALA A 246 19.67 32.68 -14.16
C ALA A 246 21.09 32.33 -14.65
N PHE A 247 21.29 31.12 -15.17
CA PHE A 247 22.56 30.70 -15.75
C PHE A 247 22.91 31.53 -17.00
N ARG A 248 21.96 31.70 -17.92
CA ARG A 248 22.16 32.57 -19.11
C ARG A 248 22.54 34.00 -18.72
N ARG A 249 21.84 34.57 -17.74
CA ARG A 249 22.14 35.92 -17.24
C ARG A 249 23.52 36.03 -16.59
N GLN A 250 23.97 34.97 -15.90
CA GLN A 250 25.32 34.90 -15.33
C GLN A 250 26.40 34.89 -16.41
N GLU A 251 26.19 34.13 -17.49
CA GLU A 251 27.12 34.08 -18.61
C GLU A 251 27.19 35.43 -19.35
N GLU A 252 26.05 36.09 -19.55
CA GLU A 252 25.99 37.45 -20.14
C GLU A 252 26.75 38.47 -19.28
N LEU A 253 26.63 38.41 -17.96
CA LEU A 253 27.31 39.32 -17.03
C LEU A 253 28.83 39.09 -16.93
N LYS A 254 29.34 37.91 -17.29
CA LYS A 254 30.79 37.64 -17.35
C LYS A 254 31.47 38.22 -18.59
N LEU A 255 30.68 38.54 -19.62
CA LEU A 255 31.15 39.11 -20.89
C LEU A 255 31.18 40.64 -20.90
N VAL A 256 30.75 41.27 -19.78
CA VAL A 256 30.76 42.72 -19.52
C VAL A 256 31.85 43.04 -18.51
#